data_AF-A0A7V3VW87-F1
#
_entry.id   AF-A0A7V3VW87-F1
#
_cell.length_a   1.000
_cell.length_b   1.000
_cell.length_c   1.000
_cell.angle_alpha   90.00
_cell.angle_beta   90.00
_cell.angle_gamma   90.00
#
_symmetry.space_group_name_H-M   'P 1'
#
loop_
_entity.id
_entity.type
_entity.pdbx_description
1 polymer ?
#
loop_
_entity_poly.entity_id
_entity_poly.type
_entity_poly.pdbx_seq_one_letter_code
_entity_poly.pdbx_strand_id
1 'polypeptide(L)'
;MNNIHPTAFIGKDVIIGNNITILPYTIIDGKIEIGDGCVIGPFSHIKGWVKIGSKTQIHSFSTIGDDPQDYSFDGTPGLIEIGQNCLIREGVTIHTPVHGDQGEKTAIGNNVFLMVNSHVGHNAKVGDNSILVNGTLLAGYVTVEDNVVTSGNVAIHQFCRVGSFVMIGGLSKVVQDIPPFVIADGDPAIVHGINAVGLKRKGFGQEERTIIKNAYKLLYSGKARSEALEEMLKEYPDNKHVLRIVEFVKASKRGIIGYHEE
;
A
#
# COMPACT_ATOMS: atom_id res chain seq x y z
N MET A 1 7.83 -28.19 -12.50
CA MET A 1 7.01 -29.14 -11.72
C MET A 1 6.72 -28.52 -10.37
N ASN A 2 5.54 -28.76 -9.80
CA ASN A 2 5.19 -28.23 -8.48
C ASN A 2 5.89 -29.04 -7.38
N ASN A 3 6.38 -28.35 -6.35
CA ASN A 3 7.02 -28.91 -5.17
C ASN A 3 6.18 -28.57 -3.94
N ILE A 4 5.28 -29.47 -3.57
CA ILE A 4 4.34 -29.28 -2.47
C ILE A 4 4.74 -30.24 -1.35
N HIS A 5 5.06 -29.68 -0.19
CA HIS A 5 5.45 -30.49 0.96
C HIS A 5 4.28 -31.37 1.46
N PRO A 6 4.49 -32.65 1.81
CA PRO A 6 3.40 -33.55 2.22
C PRO A 6 2.62 -33.13 3.47
N THR A 7 3.19 -32.25 4.30
CA THR A 7 2.52 -31.73 5.51
C THR A 7 1.74 -30.44 5.26
N ALA A 8 1.75 -29.91 4.04
CA ALA A 8 0.91 -28.77 3.68
C ALA A 8 -0.54 -29.23 3.50
N PHE A 9 -1.48 -28.46 4.03
CA PHE A 9 -2.90 -28.65 3.79
C PHE A 9 -3.34 -27.76 2.62
N ILE A 10 -3.99 -28.35 1.62
CA ILE A 10 -4.52 -27.66 0.46
C ILE A 10 -5.98 -28.04 0.29
N GLY A 11 -6.86 -27.05 0.38
CA GLY A 11 -8.29 -27.17 0.20
C GLY A 11 -8.67 -27.56 -1.23
N LYS A 12 -9.86 -28.15 -1.38
CA LYS A 12 -10.38 -28.67 -2.66
C LYS A 12 -10.59 -27.60 -3.74
N ASP A 13 -10.84 -26.35 -3.33
CA ASP A 13 -11.19 -25.24 -4.23
C ASP A 13 -9.96 -24.36 -4.55
N VAL A 14 -8.76 -24.82 -4.18
CA VAL A 14 -7.50 -24.12 -4.45
C VAL A 14 -7.01 -24.47 -5.85
N ILE A 15 -6.80 -23.44 -6.66
CA ILE A 15 -6.24 -23.53 -8.01
C ILE A 15 -4.76 -23.13 -7.93
N ILE A 16 -3.89 -24.07 -8.31
CA ILE A 16 -2.43 -23.91 -8.22
C ILE A 16 -1.86 -23.85 -9.64
N GLY A 17 -1.10 -22.80 -9.93
CA GLY A 17 -0.33 -22.64 -11.16
C GLY A 17 0.85 -23.61 -11.27
N ASN A 18 1.77 -23.28 -12.18
CA ASN A 18 2.94 -24.07 -12.50
C ASN A 18 4.18 -23.63 -11.71
N ASN A 19 5.08 -24.58 -11.46
CA ASN A 19 6.36 -24.34 -10.79
C ASN A 19 6.21 -23.71 -9.39
N ILE A 20 5.16 -24.13 -8.68
CA ILE A 20 4.85 -23.64 -7.34
C ILE A 20 5.67 -24.40 -6.30
N THR A 21 6.12 -23.70 -5.27
CA THR A 21 6.69 -24.30 -4.08
C THR A 21 5.82 -23.98 -2.86
N ILE A 22 5.33 -25.01 -2.17
CA ILE A 22 4.60 -24.87 -0.89
C ILE A 22 5.38 -25.63 0.17
N LEU A 23 5.80 -24.91 1.21
CA LEU A 23 6.67 -25.40 2.28
C LEU A 23 5.86 -26.09 3.42
N PRO A 24 6.53 -26.73 4.39
CA PRO A 24 5.86 -27.54 5.41
C PRO A 24 4.84 -26.77 6.27
N TYR A 25 3.75 -27.43 6.65
CA TYR A 25 2.75 -26.93 7.61
C TYR A 25 2.01 -25.65 7.17
N THR A 26 2.09 -25.30 5.89
CA THR A 26 1.25 -24.27 5.28
C THR A 26 -0.18 -24.77 5.17
N ILE A 27 -1.15 -23.89 5.46
CA ILE A 27 -2.58 -24.16 5.30
C ILE A 27 -3.12 -23.20 4.24
N ILE A 28 -3.70 -23.76 3.17
CA ILE A 28 -4.32 -23.00 2.07
C ILE A 28 -5.74 -23.54 1.89
N ASP A 29 -6.77 -22.78 2.26
CA ASP A 29 -8.16 -23.25 2.22
C ASP A 29 -9.18 -22.20 1.76
N GLY A 30 -10.15 -22.60 0.94
CA GLY A 30 -11.15 -21.72 0.34
C GLY A 30 -10.94 -21.47 -1.16
N LYS A 31 -11.58 -20.41 -1.68
CA LYS A 31 -11.57 -20.04 -3.09
C LYS A 31 -10.29 -19.27 -3.41
N ILE A 32 -9.21 -20.01 -3.63
CA ILE A 32 -7.86 -19.45 -3.76
C ILE A 32 -7.28 -19.76 -5.15
N GLU A 33 -6.72 -18.75 -5.81
CA GLU A 33 -5.99 -18.89 -7.06
C GLU A 33 -4.54 -18.43 -6.85
N ILE A 34 -3.57 -19.30 -7.15
CA ILE A 34 -2.14 -19.01 -7.04
C ILE A 34 -1.50 -19.07 -8.42
N GLY A 35 -0.96 -17.95 -8.89
CA GLY A 35 -0.27 -17.84 -10.18
C GLY A 35 1.08 -18.55 -10.20
N ASP A 36 1.68 -18.68 -11.38
CA ASP A 36 2.89 -19.47 -11.63
C ASP A 36 4.12 -18.99 -10.83
N GLY A 37 5.00 -19.91 -10.44
CA GLY A 37 6.31 -19.61 -9.86
C GLY A 37 6.27 -19.01 -8.46
N CYS A 38 5.12 -19.04 -7.77
CA CYS A 38 5.02 -18.59 -6.39
C CYS A 38 5.72 -19.54 -5.41
N VAL A 39 6.17 -18.97 -4.30
CA VAL A 39 6.75 -19.71 -3.17
C VAL A 39 5.98 -19.33 -1.92
N ILE A 40 5.40 -20.33 -1.25
CA ILE A 40 4.65 -20.15 -0.01
C ILE A 40 5.42 -20.78 1.14
N GLY A 41 5.77 -19.94 2.11
CA GLY A 41 6.56 -20.24 3.29
C GLY A 41 5.88 -21.21 4.26
N PRO A 42 6.66 -21.86 5.14
CA PRO A 42 6.12 -22.79 6.11
C PRO A 42 5.28 -22.07 7.16
N PHE A 43 4.29 -22.76 7.72
CA PHE A 43 3.39 -22.20 8.74
C PHE A 43 2.60 -20.95 8.31
N SER A 44 2.54 -20.64 7.01
CA SER A 44 1.67 -19.57 6.50
C SER A 44 0.22 -20.09 6.43
N HIS A 45 -0.73 -19.19 6.70
CA HIS A 45 -2.16 -19.48 6.65
C HIS A 45 -2.82 -18.58 5.60
N ILE A 46 -3.37 -19.18 4.55
CA ILE A 46 -4.08 -18.49 3.48
C ILE A 46 -5.49 -19.05 3.44
N LYS A 47 -6.50 -18.22 3.72
CA LYS A 47 -7.90 -18.64 3.78
C LYS A 47 -8.85 -17.74 3.00
N GLY A 48 -10.07 -18.20 2.75
CA GLY A 48 -11.14 -17.36 2.20
C GLY A 48 -11.08 -17.20 0.68
N TRP A 49 -11.31 -15.99 0.17
CA TRP A 49 -11.29 -15.69 -1.27
C TRP A 49 -10.07 -14.84 -1.64
N VAL A 50 -9.04 -15.48 -2.21
CA VAL A 50 -7.74 -14.85 -2.47
C VAL A 50 -7.27 -15.14 -3.89
N LYS A 51 -6.75 -14.12 -4.57
CA LYS A 51 -6.00 -14.27 -5.83
C LYS A 51 -4.57 -13.78 -5.62
N ILE A 52 -3.60 -14.60 -5.99
CA ILE A 52 -2.17 -14.32 -5.85
C ILE A 52 -1.53 -14.37 -7.23
N GLY A 53 -0.95 -13.26 -7.67
CA GLY A 53 -0.25 -13.17 -8.95
C GLY A 53 1.07 -13.93 -8.95
N SER A 54 1.56 -14.23 -10.15
CA SER A 54 2.75 -15.06 -10.38
C SER A 54 4.00 -14.52 -9.70
N LYS A 55 4.95 -15.42 -9.38
CA LYS A 55 6.27 -15.13 -8.81
C LYS A 55 6.23 -14.37 -7.48
N THR A 56 5.09 -14.39 -6.80
CA THR A 56 4.97 -13.84 -5.45
C THR A 56 5.54 -14.81 -4.43
N GLN A 57 6.28 -14.28 -3.47
CA GLN A 57 6.90 -15.03 -2.39
C GLN A 57 6.25 -14.61 -1.07
N ILE A 58 5.66 -15.58 -0.37
CA ILE A 58 5.08 -15.41 0.95
C ILE A 58 5.96 -16.16 1.94
N HIS A 59 6.43 -15.47 2.98
CA HIS A 59 7.30 -16.03 3.99
C HIS A 59 6.50 -16.64 5.15
N SER A 60 7.24 -17.26 6.05
CA SER A 60 6.70 -18.01 7.16
C SER A 60 5.78 -17.19 8.06
N PHE A 61 4.77 -17.83 8.62
CA PHE A 61 3.86 -17.23 9.60
C PHE A 61 3.02 -16.05 9.08
N SER A 62 2.99 -15.79 7.77
CA SER A 62 2.07 -14.82 7.20
C SER A 62 0.62 -15.34 7.25
N THR A 63 -0.33 -14.47 7.57
CA THR A 63 -1.76 -14.77 7.58
C THR A 63 -2.48 -13.91 6.55
N ILE A 64 -3.12 -14.54 5.57
CA ILE A 64 -3.79 -13.87 4.45
C ILE A 64 -5.23 -14.37 4.37
N GLY A 65 -6.19 -13.45 4.33
CA GLY A 65 -7.61 -13.79 4.17
C GLY A 65 -8.37 -14.08 5.45
N ASP A 66 -7.76 -13.82 6.61
CA ASP A 66 -8.49 -13.87 7.87
C ASP A 66 -9.50 -12.72 7.99
N ASP A 67 -10.43 -12.90 8.91
CA ASP A 67 -11.55 -11.99 9.14
C ASP A 67 -11.03 -10.58 9.50
N PRO A 68 -11.72 -9.51 9.06
CA PRO A 68 -11.28 -8.16 9.35
C PRO A 68 -11.45 -7.87 10.84
N GLN A 69 -10.59 -7.01 11.38
CA GLN A 69 -10.71 -6.51 12.76
C GLN A 69 -11.72 -5.36 12.83
N ASP A 70 -12.92 -5.58 12.30
CA ASP A 70 -13.99 -4.60 12.20
C ASP A 70 -15.31 -5.21 12.68
N TYR A 71 -15.97 -4.55 13.65
CA TYR A 71 -17.23 -5.01 14.25
C TYR A 71 -18.41 -5.04 13.27
N SER A 72 -18.30 -4.35 12.13
CA SER A 72 -19.32 -4.33 11.07
C SER A 72 -19.27 -5.55 10.15
N PHE A 73 -18.26 -6.41 10.30
CA PHE A 73 -18.14 -7.61 9.48
C PHE A 73 -19.26 -8.61 9.79
N ASP A 74 -20.00 -8.95 8.74
CA ASP A 74 -21.17 -9.84 8.78
C ASP A 74 -20.82 -11.31 8.46
N GLY A 75 -19.54 -11.61 8.25
CA GLY A 75 -19.07 -12.92 7.82
C GLY A 75 -19.07 -13.11 6.30
N THR A 76 -19.49 -12.11 5.52
CA THR A 76 -19.50 -12.19 4.05
C THR A 76 -18.08 -12.01 3.51
N PRO A 77 -17.44 -13.05 2.95
CA PRO A 77 -16.08 -12.94 2.46
C PRO A 77 -16.03 -12.03 1.22
N GLY A 78 -14.94 -11.27 1.09
CA GLY A 78 -14.66 -10.51 -0.13
C GLY A 78 -13.29 -10.87 -0.70
N LEU A 79 -12.99 -10.32 -1.87
CA LEU A 79 -11.78 -10.65 -2.60
C LEU A 79 -10.56 -9.98 -1.94
N ILE A 80 -9.52 -10.77 -1.70
CA ILE A 80 -8.14 -10.25 -1.60
C ILE A 80 -7.45 -10.48 -2.94
N GLU A 81 -6.93 -9.42 -3.52
CA GLU A 81 -6.17 -9.48 -4.77
C GLU A 81 -4.72 -9.04 -4.52
N ILE A 82 -3.77 -9.93 -4.78
CA ILE A 82 -2.34 -9.69 -4.69
C ILE A 82 -1.75 -9.82 -6.08
N GLY A 83 -1.02 -8.81 -6.54
CA GLY A 83 -0.35 -8.79 -7.83
C GLY A 83 0.83 -9.76 -7.94
N GLN A 84 1.61 -9.58 -9.00
CA GLN A 84 2.78 -10.42 -9.29
C GLN A 84 4.07 -9.84 -8.70
N ASN A 85 5.07 -10.73 -8.54
CA ASN A 85 6.42 -10.41 -8.04
C ASN A 85 6.41 -9.71 -6.66
N CYS A 86 5.42 -9.99 -5.82
CA CYS A 86 5.38 -9.43 -4.47
C CYS A 86 6.29 -10.23 -3.53
N LEU A 87 6.86 -9.54 -2.55
CA LEU A 87 7.63 -10.15 -1.46
C LEU A 87 6.92 -9.84 -0.15
N ILE A 88 6.32 -10.87 0.44
CA ILE A 88 5.52 -10.79 1.66
C ILE A 88 6.31 -11.51 2.75
N ARG A 89 6.83 -10.74 3.70
CA ARG A 89 7.74 -11.23 4.73
C ARG A 89 7.01 -11.85 5.93
N GLU A 90 7.81 -12.32 6.86
CA GLU A 90 7.40 -13.08 8.02
C GLU A 90 6.34 -12.32 8.84
N GLY A 91 5.29 -13.03 9.25
CA GLY A 91 4.26 -12.47 10.12
C GLY A 91 3.40 -11.35 9.51
N VAL A 92 3.52 -11.07 8.20
CA VAL A 92 2.62 -10.12 7.52
C VAL A 92 1.17 -10.61 7.61
N THR A 93 0.26 -9.68 7.86
CA THR A 93 -1.18 -9.93 7.91
C THR A 93 -1.92 -9.13 6.84
N ILE A 94 -2.83 -9.78 6.11
CA ILE A 94 -3.66 -9.16 5.06
C ILE A 94 -5.09 -9.64 5.24
N HIS A 95 -6.01 -8.73 5.57
CA HIS A 95 -7.37 -9.12 5.96
C HIS A 95 -8.37 -8.99 4.81
N THR A 96 -9.39 -9.85 4.84
CA THR A 96 -10.52 -9.76 3.91
C THR A 96 -11.19 -8.38 4.04
N PRO A 97 -11.73 -7.79 2.95
CA PRO A 97 -12.54 -6.59 3.08
C PRO A 97 -13.84 -6.86 3.87
N VAL A 98 -14.47 -5.80 4.36
CA VAL A 98 -15.90 -5.80 4.68
C VAL A 98 -16.71 -5.47 3.41
N HIS A 99 -17.98 -5.87 3.40
CA HIS A 99 -18.92 -5.64 2.28
C HIS A 99 -18.50 -6.31 0.96
N GLY A 100 -17.96 -7.52 1.03
CA GLY A 100 -17.46 -8.27 -0.13
C GLY A 100 -18.54 -8.57 -1.18
N ASP A 101 -19.80 -8.69 -0.78
CA ASP A 101 -20.98 -8.81 -1.66
C ASP A 101 -21.19 -7.59 -2.57
N GLN A 102 -20.70 -6.42 -2.16
CA GLN A 102 -20.75 -5.18 -2.95
C GLN A 102 -19.57 -5.05 -3.94
N GLY A 103 -18.73 -6.09 -4.05
CA GLY A 103 -17.54 -6.09 -4.91
C GLY A 103 -16.34 -5.34 -4.31
N GLU A 104 -16.40 -5.01 -3.02
CA GLU A 104 -15.25 -4.47 -2.29
C GLU A 104 -14.11 -5.47 -2.21
N LYS A 105 -12.87 -4.96 -2.18
CA LYS A 105 -11.65 -5.76 -2.13
C LYS A 105 -10.55 -5.11 -1.31
N THR A 106 -9.74 -5.96 -0.69
CA THR A 106 -8.38 -5.58 -0.24
C THR A 106 -7.44 -5.87 -1.41
N ALA A 107 -6.65 -4.89 -1.85
CA ALA A 107 -5.85 -5.01 -3.07
C ALA A 107 -4.39 -4.62 -2.84
N ILE A 108 -3.48 -5.44 -3.35
CA ILE A 108 -2.04 -5.21 -3.37
C ILE A 108 -1.58 -5.34 -4.82
N GLY A 109 -0.92 -4.31 -5.33
CA GLY A 109 -0.40 -4.24 -6.69
C GLY A 109 0.78 -5.16 -6.94
N ASN A 110 1.55 -4.84 -7.98
CA ASN A 110 2.71 -5.59 -8.43
C ASN A 110 4.01 -5.08 -7.81
N ASN A 111 4.99 -5.97 -7.66
CA ASN A 111 6.33 -5.63 -7.15
C ASN A 111 6.28 -4.96 -5.75
N VAL A 112 5.30 -5.33 -4.92
CA VAL A 112 5.16 -4.79 -3.56
C VAL A 112 6.03 -5.58 -2.59
N PHE A 113 6.73 -4.88 -1.72
CA PHE A 113 7.54 -5.47 -0.66
C PHE A 113 6.94 -5.15 0.72
N LEU A 114 6.26 -6.13 1.31
CA LEU A 114 5.75 -6.04 2.68
C LEU A 114 6.76 -6.71 3.61
N MET A 115 7.41 -5.93 4.47
CA MET A 115 8.37 -6.44 5.43
C MET A 115 7.72 -6.97 6.71
N VAL A 116 8.56 -7.48 7.62
CA VAL A 116 8.16 -8.25 8.80
C VAL A 116 7.05 -7.57 9.59
N ASN A 117 5.98 -8.30 9.90
CA ASN A 117 4.84 -7.85 10.70
C ASN A 117 4.14 -6.59 10.19
N SER A 118 4.27 -6.25 8.90
CA SER A 118 3.40 -5.24 8.30
C SER A 118 1.95 -5.75 8.24
N HIS A 119 0.99 -4.85 8.41
CA HIS A 119 -0.44 -5.14 8.40
C HIS A 119 -1.15 -4.38 7.28
N VAL A 120 -1.94 -5.11 6.49
CA VAL A 120 -2.85 -4.57 5.49
C VAL A 120 -4.28 -4.84 5.94
N GLY A 121 -4.93 -3.79 6.48
CA GLY A 121 -6.31 -3.86 6.95
C GLY A 121 -7.33 -4.07 5.83
N HIS A 122 -8.58 -4.28 6.25
CA HIS A 122 -9.71 -4.51 5.35
C HIS A 122 -9.93 -3.34 4.37
N ASN A 123 -10.29 -3.66 3.12
CA ASN A 123 -10.55 -2.70 2.04
C ASN A 123 -9.34 -1.80 1.69
N ALA A 124 -8.16 -2.05 2.28
CA ALA A 124 -6.97 -1.27 1.99
C ALA A 124 -6.45 -1.58 0.58
N LYS A 125 -5.83 -0.58 -0.03
CA LYS A 125 -5.28 -0.65 -1.39
C LYS A 125 -3.82 -0.24 -1.34
N VAL A 126 -2.92 -1.05 -1.89
CA VAL A 126 -1.49 -0.76 -2.01
C VAL A 126 -1.10 -0.82 -3.47
N GLY A 127 -0.58 0.29 -3.99
CA GLY A 127 -0.14 0.45 -5.37
C GLY A 127 1.19 -0.22 -5.68
N ASP A 128 1.54 -0.24 -6.96
CA ASP A 128 2.68 -0.95 -7.51
C ASP A 128 4.02 -0.38 -7.01
N ASN A 129 5.02 -1.23 -6.89
CA ASN A 129 6.40 -0.87 -6.53
C ASN A 129 6.53 -0.19 -5.14
N SER A 130 5.58 -0.44 -4.25
CA SER A 130 5.58 0.12 -2.89
C SER A 130 6.34 -0.77 -1.93
N ILE A 131 6.98 -0.16 -0.93
CA ILE A 131 7.75 -0.84 0.11
C ILE A 131 7.19 -0.44 1.46
N LEU A 132 6.66 -1.42 2.19
CA LEU A 132 6.17 -1.24 3.55
C LEU A 132 7.14 -1.90 4.52
N VAL A 133 7.98 -1.09 5.16
CA VAL A 133 9.03 -1.57 6.09
C VAL A 133 8.40 -2.11 7.37
N ASN A 134 9.19 -2.87 8.13
CA ASN A 134 8.76 -3.67 9.28
C ASN A 134 7.74 -2.96 10.17
N GLY A 135 6.65 -3.65 10.50
CA GLY A 135 5.63 -3.16 11.41
C GLY A 135 4.82 -1.98 10.87
N THR A 136 4.81 -1.73 9.55
CA THR A 136 3.91 -0.72 8.98
C THR A 136 2.47 -1.20 9.10
N LEU A 137 1.61 -0.38 9.70
CA LEU A 137 0.21 -0.69 9.97
C LEU A 137 -0.70 0.17 9.09
N LEU A 138 -1.38 -0.46 8.12
CA LEU A 138 -2.47 0.15 7.38
C LEU A 138 -3.80 -0.22 8.04
N ALA A 139 -4.52 0.76 8.57
CA ALA A 139 -5.89 0.54 9.04
C ALA A 139 -6.86 0.31 7.85
N GLY A 140 -8.13 0.10 8.17
CA GLY A 140 -9.19 -0.09 7.18
C GLY A 140 -9.27 1.03 6.14
N TYR A 141 -9.55 0.67 4.89
CA TYR A 141 -9.77 1.61 3.78
C TYR A 141 -8.59 2.54 3.44
N VAL A 142 -7.39 2.28 3.95
CA VAL A 142 -6.21 3.06 3.58
C VAL A 142 -5.89 2.86 2.10
N THR A 143 -5.56 3.93 1.39
CA THR A 143 -5.07 3.87 0.01
C THR A 143 -3.62 4.34 -0.03
N VAL A 144 -2.71 3.44 -0.40
CA VAL A 144 -1.32 3.72 -0.72
C VAL A 144 -1.17 3.65 -2.23
N GLU A 145 -0.77 4.74 -2.87
CA GLU A 145 -0.54 4.77 -4.32
C GLU A 145 0.85 4.21 -4.69
N ASP A 146 1.19 4.23 -5.98
CA ASP A 146 2.42 3.60 -6.48
C ASP A 146 3.72 4.26 -5.96
N ASN A 147 4.78 3.46 -5.86
CA ASN A 147 6.13 3.90 -5.50
C ASN A 147 6.22 4.57 -4.12
N VAL A 148 5.34 4.23 -3.19
CA VAL A 148 5.42 4.70 -1.80
C VAL A 148 6.41 3.87 -1.00
N VAL A 149 7.16 4.53 -0.12
CA VAL A 149 8.04 3.86 0.84
C VAL A 149 7.65 4.30 2.25
N THR A 150 7.31 3.35 3.12
CA THR A 150 7.24 3.62 4.56
C THR A 150 8.53 3.17 5.21
N SER A 151 8.91 3.83 6.30
CA SER A 151 9.94 3.34 7.22
C SER A 151 9.30 2.44 8.29
N GLY A 152 10.10 1.93 9.22
CA GLY A 152 9.61 0.98 10.23
C GLY A 152 8.56 1.60 11.16
N ASN A 153 7.56 0.79 11.54
CA ASN A 153 6.52 1.12 12.52
C ASN A 153 5.70 2.38 12.18
N VAL A 154 5.47 2.65 10.91
CA VAL A 154 4.52 3.70 10.47
C VAL A 154 3.10 3.22 10.71
N ALA A 155 2.26 4.06 11.30
CA ALA A 155 0.83 3.79 11.49
C ALA A 155 -0.02 4.75 10.64
N ILE A 156 -0.88 4.19 9.78
CA ILE A 156 -1.75 4.96 8.88
C ILE A 156 -3.21 4.75 9.25
N HIS A 157 -3.84 5.83 9.69
CA HIS A 157 -5.22 5.83 10.16
C HIS A 157 -6.21 5.52 9.03
N GLN A 158 -7.35 4.92 9.39
CA GLN A 158 -8.36 4.49 8.43
C GLN A 158 -8.80 5.61 7.49
N PHE A 159 -9.09 5.24 6.24
CA PHE A 159 -9.46 6.13 5.13
C PHE A 159 -8.40 7.13 4.68
N CYS A 160 -7.19 7.15 5.24
CA CYS A 160 -6.13 8.03 4.76
C CYS A 160 -5.59 7.58 3.39
N ARG A 161 -5.17 8.56 2.59
CA ARG A 161 -4.53 8.35 1.30
C ARG A 161 -3.07 8.78 1.35
N VAL A 162 -2.18 7.97 0.77
CA VAL A 162 -0.77 8.29 0.59
C VAL A 162 -0.48 8.36 -0.90
N GLY A 163 -0.12 9.56 -1.36
CA GLY A 163 0.16 9.85 -2.76
C GLY A 163 1.42 9.15 -3.27
N SER A 164 1.52 8.97 -4.59
CA SER A 164 2.68 8.31 -5.21
C SER A 164 4.02 8.97 -4.85
N PHE A 165 5.09 8.17 -4.81
CA PHE A 165 6.47 8.63 -4.54
C PHE A 165 6.70 9.28 -3.17
N VAL A 166 5.76 9.12 -2.24
CA VAL A 166 5.95 9.55 -0.85
C VAL A 166 6.99 8.65 -0.15
N MET A 167 7.79 9.27 0.71
CA MET A 167 8.57 8.57 1.72
C MET A 167 8.07 8.95 3.11
N ILE A 168 7.68 7.96 3.92
CA ILE A 168 7.25 8.18 5.31
C ILE A 168 8.38 7.78 6.26
N GLY A 169 8.75 8.67 7.18
CA GLY A 169 9.75 8.42 8.21
C GLY A 169 9.29 7.43 9.28
N GLY A 170 10.23 6.91 10.07
CA GLY A 170 9.96 5.83 11.03
C GLY A 170 9.08 6.31 12.17
N LEU A 171 8.32 5.41 12.77
CA LEU A 171 7.43 5.71 13.91
C LEU A 171 6.39 6.81 13.64
N SER A 172 6.16 7.15 12.37
CA SER A 172 5.25 8.25 12.01
C SER A 172 3.79 7.86 12.19
N LYS A 173 2.98 8.82 12.67
CA LYS A 173 1.52 8.69 12.82
C LYS A 173 0.79 9.52 11.77
N VAL A 174 0.18 8.85 10.79
CA VAL A 174 -0.54 9.48 9.69
C VAL A 174 -2.04 9.51 9.99
N VAL A 175 -2.60 10.69 10.20
CA VAL A 175 -4.03 10.90 10.52
C VAL A 175 -4.83 11.61 9.41
N GLN A 176 -4.12 12.16 8.42
CA GLN A 176 -4.64 12.88 7.25
C GLN A 176 -3.90 12.43 5.99
N ASP A 177 -4.39 12.85 4.82
CA ASP A 177 -3.82 12.42 3.55
C ASP A 177 -2.42 13.01 3.33
N ILE A 178 -1.51 12.22 2.76
CA ILE A 178 -0.16 12.66 2.40
C ILE A 178 -0.13 12.90 0.88
N PRO A 179 0.08 14.13 0.41
CA PRO A 179 0.09 14.42 -1.01
C PRO A 179 1.36 13.84 -1.69
N PRO A 180 1.36 13.60 -3.01
CA PRO A 180 2.40 12.83 -3.68
C PRO A 180 3.80 13.50 -3.64
N PHE A 181 4.86 12.74 -3.84
CA PHE A 181 6.23 13.24 -4.01
C PHE A 181 6.91 13.83 -2.75
N VAL A 182 6.28 13.81 -1.57
CA VAL A 182 6.83 14.42 -0.35
C VAL A 182 7.55 13.43 0.56
N ILE A 183 8.35 13.96 1.48
CA ILE A 183 8.76 13.27 2.70
C ILE A 183 7.78 13.68 3.80
N ALA A 184 7.20 12.70 4.49
CA ALA A 184 6.36 12.92 5.67
C ALA A 184 7.01 12.25 6.89
N ASP A 185 7.07 12.93 8.02
CA ASP A 185 7.65 12.39 9.25
C ASP A 185 7.03 13.00 10.51
N GLY A 186 7.00 12.24 11.60
CA GLY A 186 6.59 12.68 12.93
C GLY A 186 5.29 12.07 13.47
N ASP A 187 4.95 12.45 14.70
CA ASP A 187 3.69 12.11 15.38
C ASP A 187 3.04 13.39 15.95
N PRO A 188 2.01 13.95 15.29
CA PRO A 188 1.47 13.55 13.99
C PRO A 188 2.43 13.87 12.82
N ALA A 189 2.34 13.11 11.74
CA ALA A 189 3.19 13.29 10.56
C ALA A 189 2.89 14.61 9.83
N ILE A 190 3.96 15.31 9.45
CA ILE A 190 3.93 16.54 8.64
C ILE A 190 4.91 16.44 7.47
N VAL A 191 4.75 17.28 6.45
CA VAL A 191 5.64 17.35 5.29
C VAL A 191 6.98 18.01 5.68
N HIS A 192 8.09 17.36 5.34
CA HIS A 192 9.47 17.84 5.50
C HIS A 192 10.14 18.16 4.15
N GLY A 193 9.34 18.60 3.19
CA GLY A 193 9.77 18.88 1.82
C GLY A 193 9.56 17.70 0.86
N ILE A 194 10.14 17.81 -0.34
CA ILE A 194 9.97 16.80 -1.40
C ILE A 194 10.93 15.61 -1.21
N ASN A 195 10.53 14.43 -1.66
CA ASN A 195 11.35 13.22 -1.74
C ASN A 195 12.38 13.32 -2.87
N ALA A 196 13.24 14.34 -2.84
CA ALA A 196 14.17 14.65 -3.91
C ALA A 196 15.09 13.48 -4.27
N VAL A 197 15.52 12.69 -3.27
CA VAL A 197 16.37 11.51 -3.45
C VAL A 197 15.59 10.39 -4.15
N GLY A 198 14.39 10.05 -3.67
CA GLY A 198 13.53 9.03 -4.29
C GLY A 198 13.16 9.37 -5.72
N LEU A 199 12.74 10.62 -5.95
CA LEU A 199 12.42 11.14 -7.29
C LEU A 199 13.63 11.06 -8.23
N LYS A 200 14.83 11.47 -7.78
CA LYS A 200 16.05 11.36 -8.57
C LYS A 200 16.36 9.91 -8.96
N ARG A 201 16.22 8.97 -8.01
CA ARG A 201 16.43 7.52 -8.26
C ARG A 201 15.41 6.94 -9.24
N LYS A 202 14.22 7.53 -9.33
CA LYS A 202 13.15 7.16 -10.27
C LYS A 202 13.22 7.94 -11.60
N GLY A 203 14.30 8.67 -11.85
CA GLY A 203 14.56 9.31 -13.14
C GLY A 203 13.96 10.70 -13.32
N PHE A 204 13.39 11.31 -12.27
CA PHE A 204 12.85 12.67 -12.36
C PHE A 204 13.99 13.66 -12.53
N GLY A 205 13.90 14.51 -13.56
CA GLY A 205 14.90 15.53 -13.88
C GLY A 205 15.01 16.61 -12.80
N GLN A 206 16.09 17.41 -12.85
CA GLN A 206 16.27 18.50 -11.90
C GLN A 206 15.17 19.57 -12.03
N GLU A 207 14.75 19.88 -13.26
CA GLU A 207 13.66 20.81 -13.55
C GLU A 207 12.34 20.31 -12.98
N GLU A 208 11.95 19.05 -13.25
CA GLU A 208 10.73 18.45 -12.70
C GLU A 208 10.69 18.51 -11.17
N ARG A 209 11.80 18.13 -10.50
CA ARG A 209 11.89 18.22 -9.04
C ARG A 209 11.78 19.65 -8.52
N THR A 210 12.30 20.63 -9.27
CA THR A 210 12.21 22.06 -8.90
C THR A 210 10.77 22.56 -9.01
N ILE A 211 10.06 22.20 -10.08
CA ILE A 211 8.65 22.53 -10.26
C ILE A 211 7.81 21.92 -9.12
N ILE A 212 7.99 20.63 -8.81
CA ILE A 212 7.30 19.97 -7.69
C ILE A 212 7.57 20.70 -6.37
N LYS A 213 8.83 21.07 -6.10
CA LYS A 213 9.19 21.81 -4.89
C LYS A 213 8.48 23.17 -4.81
N ASN A 214 8.46 23.92 -5.91
CA ASN A 214 7.79 25.23 -5.96
C ASN A 214 6.28 25.11 -5.78
N ALA A 215 5.67 24.07 -6.37
CA ALA A 215 4.25 23.78 -6.21
C ALA A 215 3.89 23.54 -4.73
N TYR A 216 4.73 22.81 -3.99
CA TYR A 216 4.54 22.60 -2.55
C TYR A 216 4.76 23.86 -1.71
N LYS A 217 5.74 24.70 -2.06
CA LYS A 217 5.92 26.01 -1.41
C LYS A 217 4.66 26.86 -1.53
N LEU A 218 4.04 26.86 -2.71
CA LEU A 218 2.79 27.59 -2.94
C LEU A 218 1.61 26.97 -2.18
N LEU A 219 1.48 25.63 -2.20
CA LEU A 219 0.43 24.92 -1.47
C LEU A 219 0.45 25.18 0.04
N TYR A 220 1.63 25.39 0.61
CA TYR A 220 1.84 25.62 2.04
C TYR A 220 2.22 27.07 2.38
N SER A 221 2.00 28.04 1.47
CA SER A 221 2.40 29.44 1.66
C SER A 221 1.53 30.25 2.64
N GLY A 222 0.64 29.59 3.40
CA GLY A 222 -0.38 30.24 4.24
C GLY A 222 -1.61 30.79 3.48
N LYS A 223 -1.63 30.72 2.14
CA LYS A 223 -2.80 31.10 1.32
C LYS A 223 -3.98 30.16 1.55
N ALA A 224 -5.18 30.61 1.20
CA ALA A 224 -6.32 29.72 1.11
C ALA A 224 -6.01 28.59 0.10
N ARG A 225 -6.36 27.35 0.45
CA ARG A 225 -6.01 26.18 -0.37
C ARG A 225 -6.51 26.29 -1.81
N SER A 226 -7.72 26.80 -2.02
CA SER A 226 -8.27 27.03 -3.35
C SER A 226 -7.42 28.01 -4.18
N GLU A 227 -6.99 29.12 -3.56
CA GLU A 227 -6.15 30.14 -4.18
C GLU A 227 -4.78 29.57 -4.57
N ALA A 228 -4.13 28.84 -3.65
CA ALA A 228 -2.84 28.20 -3.94
C ALA A 228 -2.94 27.23 -5.12
N LEU A 229 -4.01 26.41 -5.18
CA LEU A 229 -4.21 25.47 -6.28
C LEU A 229 -4.50 26.19 -7.62
N GLU A 230 -5.25 27.28 -7.61
CA GLU A 230 -5.48 28.09 -8.81
C GLU A 230 -4.20 28.72 -9.33
N GLU A 231 -3.35 29.22 -8.44
CA GLU A 231 -2.06 29.82 -8.80
C GLU A 231 -1.08 28.77 -9.33
N MET A 232 -1.05 27.57 -8.74
CA MET A 232 -0.28 26.43 -9.26
C MET A 232 -0.67 26.12 -10.72
N LEU A 233 -1.97 26.14 -11.03
CA LEU A 233 -2.48 25.89 -12.38
C LEU A 233 -2.24 27.06 -13.35
N LYS A 234 -2.12 28.29 -12.86
CA LYS A 234 -1.75 29.45 -13.69
C LYS A 234 -0.26 29.43 -14.05
N GLU A 235 0.59 29.08 -13.09
CA GLU A 235 2.05 29.04 -13.28
C GLU A 235 2.49 27.80 -14.09
N TYR A 236 1.82 26.66 -13.90
CA TYR A 236 2.18 25.38 -14.52
C TYR A 236 0.96 24.64 -15.12
N PRO A 237 0.24 25.23 -16.10
CA PRO A 237 -1.07 24.73 -16.56
C PRO A 237 -1.05 23.29 -17.09
N ASP A 238 0.00 22.91 -17.82
CA ASP A 238 0.11 21.59 -18.47
C ASP A 238 1.13 20.66 -17.78
N ASN A 239 1.66 21.06 -16.62
CA ASN A 239 2.66 20.23 -15.93
C ASN A 239 1.98 19.05 -15.24
N LYS A 240 2.22 17.84 -15.76
CA LYS A 240 1.65 16.58 -15.23
C LYS A 240 1.81 16.39 -13.72
N HIS A 241 2.93 16.83 -13.13
CA HIS A 241 3.18 16.64 -11.69
C HIS A 241 2.38 17.61 -10.85
N VAL A 242 2.23 18.85 -11.32
CA VAL A 242 1.39 19.86 -10.68
C VAL A 242 -0.09 19.47 -10.77
N LEU A 243 -0.56 19.07 -11.95
CA LEU A 243 -1.92 18.55 -12.14
C LEU A 243 -2.21 17.40 -11.18
N ARG A 244 -1.26 16.45 -11.07
CA ARG A 244 -1.36 15.32 -10.15
C ARG A 244 -1.51 15.75 -8.68
N ILE A 245 -0.73 16.74 -8.22
CA ILE A 245 -0.85 17.29 -6.86
C ILE A 245 -2.24 17.92 -6.67
N VAL A 246 -2.66 18.75 -7.62
CA VAL A 246 -3.95 19.46 -7.54
C VAL A 246 -5.13 18.48 -7.48
N GLU A 247 -5.13 17.46 -8.33
CA GLU A 247 -6.14 16.40 -8.34
C GLU A 247 -6.18 15.64 -7.01
N PHE A 248 -5.01 15.29 -6.46
CA PHE A 248 -4.94 14.61 -5.16
C PHE A 248 -5.59 15.45 -4.06
N VAL A 249 -5.18 16.72 -3.97
CA VAL A 249 -5.61 17.64 -2.91
C VAL A 249 -7.11 17.93 -3.03
N LYS A 250 -7.63 18.15 -4.25
CA LYS A 250 -9.06 18.37 -4.49
C LYS A 250 -9.92 17.16 -4.11
N ALA A 251 -9.41 15.94 -4.32
CA ALA A 251 -10.11 14.71 -3.99
C ALA A 251 -9.96 14.29 -2.50
N SER A 252 -9.19 15.02 -1.70
CA SER A 252 -9.00 14.70 -0.29
C SER A 252 -10.28 14.92 0.52
N LYS A 253 -10.70 13.89 1.27
CA LYS A 253 -11.86 13.95 2.18
C LYS A 253 -11.46 14.19 3.63
N ARG A 254 -10.19 13.97 3.98
CA ARG A 254 -9.65 14.09 5.35
C ARG A 254 -8.78 15.33 5.54
N GLY A 255 -8.64 16.14 4.49
CA GLY A 255 -7.59 17.14 4.41
C GLY A 255 -6.21 16.50 4.23
N ILE A 256 -5.23 17.35 3.96
CA ILE A 256 -3.83 16.95 3.82
C ILE A 256 -3.05 17.31 5.09
N ILE A 257 -1.99 16.54 5.38
CA ILE A 257 -1.08 16.81 6.49
C ILE A 257 -0.46 18.21 6.42
N GLY A 258 -0.03 18.72 7.59
CA GLY A 258 0.66 20.00 7.73
C GLY A 258 2.05 20.00 7.09
N TYR A 259 2.74 21.13 7.19
CA TYR A 259 4.07 21.34 6.62
C TYR A 259 5.00 21.94 7.67
N HIS A 260 6.24 21.45 7.73
CA HIS A 260 7.29 22.03 8.55
C HIS A 260 7.94 23.21 7.80
N GLU A 261 7.75 24.43 8.27
CA GLU A 261 8.59 25.55 7.87
C GLU A 261 9.95 25.41 8.54
N GLU A 262 11.02 25.20 7.75
CA GLU A 262 12.39 25.40 8.22
C GLU A 262 12.66 26.88 8.53
#